data_AF-A0A974ADL4-F1
#
_entry.id   AF-A0A974ADL4-F1
#
_cell.length_a   1.000
_cell.length_b   1.000
_cell.length_c   1.000
_cell.angle_alpha   90.00
_cell.angle_beta   90.00
_cell.angle_gamma   90.00
#
_symmetry.space_group_name_H-M   'P 1'
#
loop_
_entity.id
_entity.type
_entity.pdbx_description
1 polymer ?
#
loop_
_entity_poly.entity_id
_entity_poly.type
_entity_poly.pdbx_seq_one_letter_code
_entity_poly.pdbx_strand_id
1 'polypeptide(L)' 'MSTIIALLFIVAAWLVGIAAWVTHVIFCIKTASYVFLIAGALVAPVGIIHGIGLWFGAW' A
#
# COMPACT_ATOMS: atom_id res chain seq x y z
N MET A 1 24.72 -11.21 12.72
CA MET A 1 23.45 -11.95 12.50
C MET A 1 22.22 -11.04 12.61
N SER A 2 22.11 -10.16 13.62
CA SER A 2 20.93 -9.30 13.84
C SER A 2 20.74 -8.15 12.85
N THR A 3 21.81 -7.53 12.34
CA THR A 3 21.73 -6.33 11.48
C THR A 3 21.23 -6.61 10.07
N ILE A 4 21.70 -7.70 9.45
CA ILE A 4 21.25 -8.11 8.10
C ILE A 4 19.75 -8.45 8.13
N ILE A 5 19.31 -9.19 9.15
CA ILE A 5 17.89 -9.53 9.33
C ILE A 5 17.06 -8.25 9.46
N ALA A 6 17.50 -7.28 10.26
CA ALA A 6 16.82 -5.99 10.38
C ALA A 6 16.74 -5.24 9.03
N LEU A 7 17.83 -5.21 8.26
CA LEU A 7 17.83 -4.60 6.93
C LEU A 7 16.84 -5.28 5.98
N LEU A 8 16.77 -6.61 5.99
CA LEU A 8 15.82 -7.37 5.17
C LEU A 8 14.37 -7.02 5.53
N PHE A 9 14.04 -6.92 6.82
CA PHE A 9 12.69 -6.52 7.25
C PHE A 9 12.34 -5.10 6.81
N ILE A 10 13.28 -4.16 6.92
CA ILE A 10 13.06 -2.77 6.48
C ILE A 10 12.80 -2.74 4.97
N VAL A 11 13.65 -3.39 4.18
CA VAL A 11 13.48 -3.47 2.72
C VAL A 11 12.16 -4.13 2.35
N ALA A 12 11.81 -5.25 3.00
CA ALA A 12 10.54 -5.92 2.77
C ALA A 12 9.33 -5.02 3.09
N ALA A 13 9.38 -4.29 4.21
CA ALA A 13 8.31 -3.37 4.59
C ALA A 13 8.13 -2.24 3.56
N TRP A 14 9.23 -1.69 3.04
CA TRP A 14 9.16 -0.68 1.97
C TRP A 14 8.56 -1.24 0.68
N LEU A 15 9.00 -2.42 0.25
CA LEU A 15 8.48 -3.06 -0.97
C LEU A 15 6.99 -3.37 -0.85
N VAL A 16 6.57 -3.92 0.30
CA VAL A 16 5.16 -4.22 0.59
C VAL A 16 4.34 -2.93 0.64
N GLY A 17 4.83 -1.88 1.31
CA GLY A 17 4.15 -0.60 1.37
C GLY A 17 3.94 0.02 -0.01
N ILE A 18 4.98 0.05 -0.85
CA ILE A 18 4.89 0.58 -2.21
C ILE A 18 3.92 -0.25 -3.06
N ALA A 19 4.02 -1.58 -3.00
CA ALA A 19 3.12 -2.46 -3.75
C ALA A 19 1.65 -2.27 -3.34
N ALA A 20 1.37 -2.16 -2.04
CA ALA A 20 0.03 -1.91 -1.54
C ALA A 20 -0.49 -0.54 -1.99
N TRP A 21 0.32 0.51 -1.86
CA TRP A 21 -0.06 1.85 -2.28
C TRP A 21 -0.39 1.92 -3.78
N VAL A 22 0.41 1.28 -4.64
CA VAL A 22 0.13 1.16 -6.08
C VAL A 22 -1.18 0.40 -6.33
N THR A 23 -1.43 -0.68 -5.58
CA THR A 23 -2.69 -1.44 -5.67
C THR A 23 -3.90 -0.54 -5.37
N HIS A 24 -3.84 0.28 -4.32
CA HIS A 24 -4.88 1.27 -4.02
C HIS A 24 -5.10 2.24 -5.18
N VAL A 25 -4.04 2.84 -5.72
CA VAL A 25 -4.14 3.83 -6.81
C VAL A 25 -4.84 3.22 -8.03
N ILE A 26 -4.38 2.06 -8.47
CA ILE A 26 -4.94 1.36 -9.64
C ILE A 26 -6.42 1.02 -9.39
N PHE A 27 -6.74 0.47 -8.23
CA PHE A 27 -8.12 0.10 -7.89
C PHE A 27 -9.05 1.31 -7.85
N CYS A 28 -8.66 2.40 -7.19
CA CYS A 28 -9.50 3.59 -7.07
C CYS A 28 -9.70 4.29 -8.42
N ILE A 29 -8.72 4.26 -9.32
CA ILE A 29 -8.89 4.73 -10.71
C ILE A 29 -9.93 3.86 -11.44
N LYS A 30 -9.79 2.53 -11.38
CA LYS A 30 -10.69 1.58 -12.06
C LYS A 30 -12.13 1.62 -11.56
N THR A 31 -12.33 2.00 -10.30
CA THR A 31 -13.64 2.06 -9.64
C THR A 31 -14.22 3.47 -9.55
N ALA A 32 -13.57 4.47 -10.17
CA ALA A 32 -13.96 5.88 -10.11
C ALA A 32 -14.07 6.44 -8.66
N SER A 33 -13.31 5.88 -7.72
CA SER A 33 -13.28 6.29 -6.31
C SER A 33 -12.35 7.49 -6.09
N TYR A 34 -12.61 8.61 -6.76
CA TYR A 34 -11.63 9.71 -6.89
C TYR A 34 -11.27 10.43 -5.59
N VAL A 35 -12.24 10.65 -4.69
CA VAL A 35 -11.95 11.26 -3.38
C VAL A 35 -11.02 10.36 -2.57
N PHE A 36 -11.27 9.05 -2.62
CA PHE A 36 -10.46 8.08 -1.91
C PHE A 36 -9.07 7.89 -2.55
N LEU A 37 -9.01 7.94 -3.89
CA LEU A 37 -7.77 7.98 -4.66
C LEU A 37 -6.89 9.14 -4.20
N ILE A 38 -7.44 10.35 -4.13
CA ILE A 38 -6.69 11.55 -3.70
C ILE A 38 -6.23 11.39 -2.25
N ALA A 39 -7.12 10.91 -1.36
CA ALA A 39 -6.78 10.69 0.03
C ALA A 39 -5.62 9.69 0.20
N GLY A 40 -5.67 8.53 -0.47
CA GLY A 40 -4.61 7.53 -0.39
C GLY A 40 -3.35 7.92 -1.15
N ALA A 41 -3.44 8.72 -2.21
CA ALA A 41 -2.28 9.22 -2.95
C ALA A 41 -1.48 10.27 -2.15
N LEU A 42 -2.15 11.13 -1.38
CA LEU A 42 -1.50 12.16 -0.56
C LEU A 42 -1.13 11.66 0.84
N VAL A 43 -1.90 10.74 1.41
CA VAL A 43 -1.66 10.17 2.73
C VAL A 43 -1.29 8.69 2.56
N ALA A 44 0.00 8.43 2.35
CA ALA A 44 0.51 7.09 2.06
C ALA A 44 -0.01 5.97 2.99
N PRO A 45 -0.13 6.17 4.32
CA PRO A 45 -0.74 5.17 5.21
C PRO A 45 -2.15 4.74 4.80
N VAL A 46 -2.99 5.65 4.32
CA VAL A 46 -4.36 5.35 3.85
C VAL A 46 -4.32 4.44 2.62
N GLY A 47 -3.48 4.80 1.64
CA GLY A 47 -3.30 4.00 0.43
C GLY A 47 -2.73 2.61 0.72
N ILE A 48 -1.78 2.51 1.65
CA ILE A 48 -1.18 1.22 2.05
C ILE A 48 -2.22 0.32 2.74
N ILE A 49 -2.97 0.84 3.72
CA ILE A 49 -3.95 0.03 4.46
C ILE A 49 -5.06 -0.48 3.53
N HIS A 50 -5.60 0.40 2.68
CA HIS A 50 -6.60 0.00 1.69
C HIS A 50 -6.03 -1.01 0.69
N GLY A 51 -4.84 -0.74 0.16
CA GLY A 51 -4.13 -1.62 -0.77
C GLY A 51 -3.87 -3.01 -0.20
N ILE A 52 -3.48 -3.10 1.08
CA ILE A 52 -3.29 -4.37 1.77
C ILE A 52 -4.62 -5.13 1.86
N GLY A 53 -5.71 -4.51 2.32
CA GLY A 53 -6.95 -5.27 2.44
C GLY A 53 -7.59 -5.64 1.09
N LEU A 54 -7.27 -4.94 -0.01
CA LEU A 54 -7.60 -5.43 -1.36
C LEU A 54 -6.93 -6.79 -1.66
N TRP A 55 -5.70 -7.03 -1.20
CA TRP A 55 -5.04 -8.34 -1.38
C TRP A 55 -5.73 -9.46 -0.60
N PHE A 56 -6.38 -9.12 0.51
CA PHE A 56 -7.12 -10.06 1.35
C PHE A 56 -8.62 -10.09 1.05
N GLY A 57 -9.08 -9.41 -0.01
CA GLY A 57 -10.48 -9.40 -0.44
C GLY A 57 -11.43 -8.67 0.52
N ALA A 58 -10.93 -7.72 1.32
CA ALA A 58 -11.76 -6.91 2.21
C ALA A 58 -12.58 -5.84 1.47
N TRP A 59 -12.18 -5.48 0.24
CA TRP A 59 -12.81 -4.49 -0.63
C TRP A 59 -12.83 -4.94 -2.09
#